data_AF-A0A1H0GPK1-F1
#
_entry.id   AF-A0A1H0GPK1-F1
#
_cell.length_a   1.000
_cell.length_b   1.000
_cell.length_c   1.000
_cell.angle_alpha   90.00
_cell.angle_beta   90.00
_cell.angle_gamma   90.00
#
_symmetry.space_group_name_H-M   'P 1'
#
loop_
_entity.id
_entity.type
_entity.pdbx_description
1 polymer ?
#
loop_
_entity_poly.entity_id
_entity_poly.type
_entity_poly.pdbx_seq_one_letter_code
_entity_poly.pdbx_strand_id
1 'polypeptide(L)'
;MELRQIRVANILMVRTIRTLMAVDLPLVGVFDVQDVLVPMLPQDVATLSDCLLMRDNRRIQMSIRVNFENNLDELKSKITEMGGLSIVALEKSFKALKTQDVEIALKVIEGDTAIDKLETEINQFTIWIMAKEAPVSRDLREIIGILKISSEIERVADFAVNIAKATIKIGKPKSLLDITHLEQMKDLSIEMLKKALQSFLEEKILLAKEVGDLEDQVDQHSRETYQKLTAYLSEHPEETNQLVQLLFVNRFLERTADHITNIAESTAYLIKGQIYDFNS
;
A
#
# COMPACT_ATOMS: atom_id res chain seq x y z
N MET A 1 -5.11 4.65 -43.39
CA MET A 1 -3.63 4.65 -43.24
C MET A 1 -3.18 4.14 -41.86
N GLU A 2 -4.09 4.00 -40.89
CA GLU A 2 -3.78 3.57 -39.50
C GLU A 2 -3.65 2.04 -39.29
N LEU A 3 -4.21 1.19 -40.16
CA LEU A 3 -4.10 -0.27 -40.01
C LEU A 3 -2.73 -0.87 -40.39
N ARG A 4 -1.83 -0.08 -41.01
CA ARG A 4 -0.48 -0.54 -41.36
C ARG A 4 0.54 -0.35 -40.24
N GLN A 5 0.34 0.59 -39.32
CA GLN A 5 1.28 0.81 -38.21
C GLN A 5 1.15 -0.25 -37.10
N ILE A 6 -0.06 -0.75 -36.83
CA ILE A 6 -0.29 -1.80 -35.83
C ILE A 6 0.34 -3.15 -36.23
N ARG A 7 0.44 -3.45 -37.53
CA ARG A 7 1.09 -4.69 -38.02
C ARG A 7 2.62 -4.66 -37.88
N VAL A 8 3.26 -3.50 -37.93
CA VAL A 8 4.73 -3.40 -37.84
C VAL A 8 5.20 -3.50 -36.38
N ALA A 9 4.44 -2.96 -35.43
CA ALA A 9 4.73 -3.10 -34.00
C ALA A 9 4.64 -4.55 -33.51
N ASN A 10 3.64 -5.31 -33.97
CA ASN A 10 3.49 -6.73 -33.60
C ASN A 10 4.59 -7.64 -34.18
N ILE A 11 5.18 -7.29 -35.34
CA ILE A 11 6.27 -8.06 -35.95
C ILE A 11 7.61 -7.85 -35.20
N LEU A 12 7.84 -6.66 -34.62
CA LEU A 12 9.03 -6.41 -33.80
C LEU A 12 8.96 -7.08 -32.42
N MET A 13 7.77 -7.14 -31.80
CA MET A 13 7.61 -7.75 -30.48
C MET A 13 7.81 -9.28 -30.52
N VAL A 14 7.30 -9.96 -31.56
CA VAL A 14 7.47 -11.41 -31.74
C VAL A 14 8.92 -11.81 -32.08
N ARG A 15 9.68 -10.94 -32.78
CA ARG A 15 11.11 -11.19 -33.06
C ARG A 15 12.00 -11.09 -31.82
N THR A 16 11.70 -10.17 -30.92
CA THR A 16 12.50 -9.96 -29.70
C THR A 16 12.36 -11.14 -28.74
N ILE A 17 11.15 -11.72 -28.62
CA ILE A 17 10.90 -12.91 -27.78
C ILE A 17 11.58 -14.17 -28.37
N ARG A 18 11.68 -14.30 -29.70
CA ARG A 18 12.32 -15.46 -30.35
C ARG A 18 13.85 -15.46 -30.24
N THR A 19 14.46 -14.34 -29.88
CA THR A 19 15.93 -14.23 -29.75
C THR A 19 16.39 -14.52 -28.31
N LEU A 20 15.47 -14.48 -27.34
CA LEU A 20 15.74 -14.70 -25.91
C LEU A 20 15.53 -16.15 -25.44
N MET A 21 15.06 -17.06 -26.30
CA MET A 21 14.87 -18.49 -25.98
C MET A 21 15.87 -19.45 -26.63
N ALA A 22 16.99 -18.94 -27.16
CA ALA A 22 18.05 -19.79 -27.72
C ALA A 22 19.36 -19.54 -26.98
N VAL A 23 19.45 -20.03 -25.74
CA VAL A 23 20.71 -20.22 -25.03
C VAL A 23 20.84 -21.70 -24.74
N ASP A 24 21.55 -22.40 -25.62
CA ASP A 24 22.23 -23.68 -25.34
C ASP A 24 23.47 -23.75 -26.25
N LEU A 25 24.66 -23.68 -25.63
CA LEU A 25 25.97 -24.03 -26.21
C LEU A 25 26.15 -25.57 -26.18
N PRO A 26 27.19 -26.21 -26.79
CA PRO A 26 28.22 -25.77 -27.75
C PRO A 26 28.42 -26.76 -28.93
N LEU A 27 29.34 -26.46 -29.89
CA LEU A 27 30.39 -27.36 -30.46
C LEU A 27 30.79 -26.99 -31.92
N VAL A 28 32.11 -26.76 -32.10
CA VAL A 28 33.01 -27.16 -33.21
C VAL A 28 32.60 -26.88 -34.67
N GLY A 29 33.47 -26.18 -35.42
CA GLY A 29 33.60 -26.42 -36.87
C GLY A 29 34.04 -25.23 -37.71
N VAL A 30 35.25 -25.35 -38.25
CA VAL A 30 35.91 -24.49 -39.25
C VAL A 30 35.06 -24.30 -40.51
N PHE A 31 34.95 -23.07 -41.04
CA PHE A 31 34.93 -22.80 -42.48
C PHE A 31 35.38 -21.36 -42.77
N ASP A 32 36.41 -21.27 -43.60
CA ASP A 32 37.01 -20.06 -44.17
C ASP A 32 36.42 -19.86 -45.58
N VAL A 33 35.90 -18.68 -45.91
CA VAL A 33 35.76 -18.22 -47.30
C VAL A 33 35.79 -16.68 -47.33
N GLN A 34 36.78 -16.15 -48.04
CA GLN A 34 36.88 -14.76 -48.48
C GLN A 34 35.69 -14.33 -49.37
N ASP A 35 35.49 -13.02 -49.47
CA ASP A 35 34.68 -12.31 -50.47
C ASP A 35 33.15 -12.34 -50.36
N VAL A 36 32.59 -11.36 -49.64
CA VAL A 36 31.59 -10.46 -50.24
C VAL A 36 31.86 -9.02 -49.79
N LEU A 37 32.33 -8.24 -50.75
CA LEU A 37 32.38 -6.78 -50.77
C LEU A 37 31.02 -6.19 -50.36
N VAL A 38 30.87 -5.68 -49.14
CA VAL A 38 29.72 -4.83 -48.77
C VAL A 38 30.13 -3.38 -49.04
N PRO A 39 29.43 -2.66 -49.95
CA PRO A 39 29.75 -1.26 -50.21
C PRO A 39 29.41 -0.42 -48.97
N MET A 40 30.30 0.49 -48.59
CA MET A 40 30.01 1.52 -47.60
C MET A 40 28.78 2.32 -48.05
N LEU A 41 27.67 2.16 -47.34
CA LEU A 41 26.52 3.05 -47.44
C LEU A 41 26.85 4.38 -46.73
N PRO A 42 26.34 5.52 -47.24
CA PRO A 42 26.75 6.84 -46.80
C PRO A 42 26.27 7.12 -45.37
N GLN A 43 27.13 7.83 -44.62
CA GLN A 43 26.92 8.24 -43.24
C GLN A 43 25.55 8.90 -43.03
N ASP A 44 24.86 8.45 -41.98
CA ASP A 44 23.59 8.96 -41.49
C ASP A 44 23.65 10.48 -41.25
N VAL A 45 23.19 11.27 -42.22
CA VAL A 45 22.82 12.67 -42.00
C VAL A 45 21.33 12.68 -41.72
N ALA A 46 20.94 12.70 -40.44
CA ALA A 46 19.55 12.84 -40.02
C ALA A 46 18.91 14.04 -40.74
N THR A 47 17.83 13.82 -41.49
CA THR A 47 17.19 14.90 -42.25
C THR A 47 16.52 15.89 -41.29
N LEU A 48 16.29 17.14 -41.72
CA LEU A 48 15.52 18.13 -40.94
C LEU A 48 14.14 17.58 -40.55
N SER A 49 13.54 16.74 -41.40
CA SER A 49 12.28 16.04 -41.11
C SER A 49 12.44 15.00 -39.99
N ASP A 50 13.53 14.22 -40.01
CA ASP A 50 13.82 13.25 -38.94
C ASP A 50 14.13 13.94 -37.61
N CYS A 51 14.87 15.05 -37.63
CA CYS A 51 15.10 15.88 -36.45
C CYS A 51 13.81 16.50 -35.89
N LEU A 52 12.87 16.89 -36.76
CA LEU A 52 11.57 17.44 -36.36
C LEU A 52 10.68 16.36 -35.74
N LEU A 53 10.60 15.18 -36.39
CA LEU A 53 9.88 14.02 -35.86
C LEU A 53 10.48 13.54 -34.53
N MET A 54 11.81 13.55 -34.37
CA MET A 54 12.44 13.24 -33.08
C MET A 54 12.24 14.32 -32.01
N ARG A 55 12.01 15.58 -32.40
CA ARG A 55 11.61 16.64 -31.47
C ARG A 55 10.16 16.47 -31.04
N ASP A 56 9.26 16.16 -31.96
CA ASP A 56 7.85 15.94 -31.65
C ASP A 56 7.64 14.66 -30.83
N ASN A 57 8.35 13.58 -31.14
CA ASN A 57 8.29 12.34 -30.36
C ASN A 57 8.83 12.53 -28.93
N ARG A 58 9.89 13.34 -28.76
CA ARG A 58 10.36 13.74 -27.42
C ARG A 58 9.36 14.60 -26.67
N ARG A 59 8.68 15.54 -27.33
CA ARG A 59 7.62 16.35 -26.69
C ARG A 59 6.44 15.48 -26.26
N ILE A 60 6.01 14.54 -27.10
CA ILE A 60 4.94 13.59 -26.79
C ILE A 60 5.34 12.74 -25.58
N GLN A 61 6.55 12.18 -25.58
CA GLN A 61 7.02 11.34 -24.47
C GLN A 61 7.19 12.12 -23.15
N MET A 62 7.63 13.39 -23.22
CA MET A 62 7.63 14.28 -22.06
C MET A 62 6.22 14.55 -21.54
N SER A 63 5.23 14.78 -22.41
CA SER A 63 3.85 15.02 -21.99
C SER A 63 3.18 13.79 -21.36
N ILE A 64 3.49 12.59 -21.85
CA ILE A 64 3.01 11.34 -21.27
C ILE A 64 3.57 11.15 -19.86
N ARG A 65 4.88 11.41 -19.68
CA ARG A 65 5.52 11.29 -18.37
C ARG A 65 4.97 12.28 -17.34
N VAL A 66 4.72 13.54 -17.75
CA VAL A 66 4.10 14.54 -16.86
C VAL A 66 2.68 14.13 -16.46
N ASN A 67 1.89 13.55 -17.38
CA ASN A 67 0.56 13.04 -17.04
C ASN A 67 0.63 11.87 -16.06
N PHE A 68 1.58 10.95 -16.24
CA PHE A 68 1.80 9.84 -15.31
C PHE A 68 2.14 10.33 -13.89
N GLU A 69 3.09 11.27 -13.79
CA GLU A 69 3.49 11.86 -12.52
C GLU A 69 2.30 12.55 -11.82
N ASN A 70 1.47 13.31 -12.56
CA ASN A 70 0.25 13.90 -12.02
C ASN A 70 -0.77 12.85 -11.54
N ASN A 71 -0.94 11.75 -12.28
CA ASN A 71 -1.84 10.67 -11.88
C ASN A 71 -1.36 9.97 -10.60
N LEU A 72 -0.04 9.79 -10.45
CA LEU A 72 0.57 9.24 -9.23
C LEU A 72 0.37 10.19 -8.04
N ASP A 73 0.51 11.49 -8.23
CA ASP A 73 0.26 12.47 -7.17
C ASP A 73 -1.21 12.46 -6.72
N GLU A 74 -2.15 12.30 -7.65
CA GLU A 74 -3.57 12.12 -7.32
C GLU A 74 -3.81 10.83 -6.52
N LEU A 75 -3.17 9.71 -6.88
CA LEU A 75 -3.25 8.48 -6.09
C LEU A 75 -2.68 8.66 -4.68
N LYS A 76 -1.52 9.34 -4.54
CA LYS A 76 -0.91 9.65 -3.24
C LYS A 76 -1.83 10.54 -2.39
N SER A 77 -2.52 11.49 -3.01
CA SER A 77 -3.52 12.33 -2.34
C SER A 77 -4.69 11.48 -1.81
N LYS A 78 -5.22 10.55 -2.61
CA LYS A 78 -6.30 9.64 -2.20
C LYS A 78 -5.88 8.71 -1.05
N ILE A 79 -4.66 8.18 -1.09
CA ILE A 79 -4.09 7.38 0.02
C ILE A 79 -4.02 8.21 1.30
N THR A 80 -3.57 9.47 1.20
CA THR A 80 -3.48 10.37 2.35
C THR A 80 -4.86 10.68 2.94
N GLU A 81 -5.85 10.93 2.09
CA GLU A 81 -7.25 11.14 2.51
C GLU A 81 -7.80 9.90 3.22
N MET A 82 -7.63 8.72 2.61
CA MET A 82 -8.08 7.44 3.16
C MET A 82 -7.43 7.17 4.53
N GLY A 83 -6.11 7.37 4.64
CA GLY A 83 -5.39 7.24 5.92
C GLY A 83 -5.87 8.22 6.99
N GLY A 84 -6.17 9.46 6.62
CA GLY A 84 -6.74 10.46 7.51
C GLY A 84 -8.13 10.06 8.04
N LEU A 85 -8.98 9.51 7.18
CA LEU A 85 -10.29 8.99 7.59
C LEU A 85 -10.16 7.79 8.52
N SER A 86 -9.23 6.86 8.26
CA SER A 86 -8.97 5.71 9.13
C SER A 86 -8.48 6.13 10.52
N ILE A 87 -7.62 7.15 10.62
CA ILE A 87 -7.20 7.73 11.91
C ILE A 87 -8.41 8.28 12.68
N VAL A 88 -9.25 9.07 12.02
CA VAL A 88 -10.46 9.64 12.63
C VAL A 88 -11.44 8.55 13.07
N ALA A 89 -11.59 7.48 12.29
CA ALA A 89 -12.41 6.33 12.64
C ALA A 89 -11.88 5.63 13.90
N LEU A 90 -10.56 5.43 14.01
CA LEU A 90 -9.92 4.82 15.17
C LEU A 90 -10.05 5.69 16.44
N GLU A 91 -9.84 7.00 16.33
CA GLU A 91 -10.06 7.95 17.44
C GLU A 91 -11.51 7.93 17.93
N LYS A 92 -12.48 8.00 17.00
CA LYS A 92 -13.90 8.01 17.32
C LYS A 92 -14.39 6.69 17.88
N SER A 93 -13.92 5.56 17.34
CA SER A 93 -14.31 4.23 17.83
C SER A 93 -13.84 4.01 19.26
N PHE A 94 -12.60 4.43 19.58
CA PHE A 94 -12.08 4.35 20.93
C PHE A 94 -12.77 5.34 21.88
N LYS A 95 -13.07 6.55 21.41
CA LYS A 95 -13.87 7.52 22.18
C LYS A 95 -15.24 6.95 22.53
N ALA A 96 -15.93 6.34 21.55
CA ALA A 96 -17.21 5.69 21.76
C ALA A 96 -17.11 4.59 22.83
N LEU A 97 -16.08 3.75 22.76
CA LEU A 97 -15.82 2.71 23.76
C LEU A 97 -15.59 3.30 25.15
N LYS A 98 -14.76 4.34 25.26
CA LYS A 98 -14.41 5.01 26.52
C LYS A 98 -15.59 5.69 27.19
N THR A 99 -16.45 6.35 26.41
CA THR A 99 -17.63 7.05 26.93
C THR A 99 -18.89 6.19 26.90
N GLN A 100 -18.81 4.95 26.41
CA GLN A 100 -19.95 4.06 26.13
C GLN A 100 -21.05 4.74 25.30
N ASP A 101 -20.63 5.58 24.34
CA ASP A 101 -21.51 6.37 23.50
C ASP A 101 -21.84 5.60 22.22
N VAL A 102 -23.04 5.02 22.19
CA VAL A 102 -23.56 4.25 21.05
C VAL A 102 -23.78 5.13 19.82
N GLU A 103 -24.11 6.41 19.96
CA GLU A 103 -24.31 7.29 18.82
C GLU A 103 -22.99 7.57 18.09
N ILE A 104 -21.89 7.76 18.83
CA ILE A 104 -20.56 7.87 18.22
C ILE A 104 -20.18 6.57 17.53
N ALA A 105 -20.44 5.41 18.15
CA ALA A 105 -20.15 4.11 17.55
C ALA A 105 -20.90 3.89 16.22
N LEU A 106 -22.19 4.23 16.16
CA LEU A 106 -22.98 4.13 14.93
C LEU A 106 -22.44 5.03 13.82
N LYS A 107 -22.03 6.27 14.16
CA LYS A 107 -21.42 7.20 13.20
C LYS A 107 -20.09 6.67 12.63
N VAL A 108 -19.32 5.90 13.40
CA VAL A 108 -18.10 5.25 12.89
C VAL A 108 -18.47 4.17 11.88
N ILE A 109 -19.45 3.32 12.21
CA ILE A 109 -19.92 2.24 11.32
C ILE A 109 -20.47 2.80 10.01
N GLU A 110 -21.25 3.89 10.06
CA GLU A 110 -21.79 4.56 8.86
C GLU A 110 -20.70 5.26 8.03
N GLY A 111 -19.65 5.77 8.68
CA GLY A 111 -18.55 6.47 8.02
C GLY A 111 -17.62 5.55 7.21
N ASP A 112 -17.63 4.24 7.50
CA ASP A 112 -16.80 3.22 6.86
C ASP A 112 -16.97 3.16 5.34
N THR A 113 -18.21 3.33 4.86
CA THR A 113 -18.53 3.32 3.42
C THR A 113 -17.75 4.37 2.62
N ALA A 114 -17.34 5.47 3.24
CA ALA A 114 -16.50 6.47 2.58
C ALA A 114 -15.08 5.95 2.31
N ILE A 115 -14.53 5.13 3.22
CA ILE A 115 -13.20 4.53 3.12
C ILE A 115 -13.22 3.42 2.06
N ASP A 116 -14.23 2.53 2.07
CA ASP A 116 -14.43 1.50 1.03
C ASP A 116 -14.52 2.10 -0.37
N LYS A 117 -15.22 3.24 -0.50
CA LYS A 117 -15.37 3.95 -1.76
C LYS A 117 -14.03 4.49 -2.24
N LEU A 118 -13.22 5.07 -1.35
CA LEU A 118 -11.87 5.55 -1.69
C LEU A 118 -10.96 4.41 -2.13
N GLU A 119 -10.98 3.26 -1.43
CA GLU A 119 -10.23 2.07 -1.84
C GLU A 119 -10.64 1.63 -3.25
N THR A 120 -11.95 1.55 -3.51
CA THR A 120 -12.48 1.19 -4.82
C THR A 120 -12.06 2.18 -5.91
N GLU A 121 -12.09 3.49 -5.62
CA GLU A 121 -11.63 4.53 -6.54
C GLU A 121 -10.13 4.40 -6.85
N ILE A 122 -9.30 4.16 -5.84
CA ILE A 122 -7.85 3.91 -6.00
C ILE A 122 -7.62 2.68 -6.88
N ASN A 123 -8.33 1.59 -6.61
CA ASN A 123 -8.24 0.34 -7.39
C ASN A 123 -8.63 0.56 -8.86
N GLN A 124 -9.72 1.28 -9.13
CA GLN A 124 -10.14 1.57 -10.49
C GLN A 124 -9.16 2.51 -11.21
N PHE A 125 -8.65 3.52 -10.51
CA PHE A 125 -7.76 4.50 -11.10
C PHE A 125 -6.38 3.91 -11.43
N THR A 126 -5.82 3.09 -10.54
CA THR A 126 -4.58 2.33 -10.81
C THR A 126 -4.71 1.42 -12.03
N ILE A 127 -5.82 0.70 -12.18
CA ILE A 127 -6.11 -0.13 -13.37
C ILE A 127 -6.15 0.73 -14.64
N TRP A 128 -6.81 1.88 -14.57
CA TRP A 128 -6.89 2.81 -15.70
C TRP A 128 -5.51 3.35 -16.11
N ILE A 129 -4.66 3.74 -15.15
CA ILE A 129 -3.29 4.19 -15.41
C ILE A 129 -2.48 3.08 -16.08
N MET A 130 -2.54 1.86 -15.54
CA MET A 130 -1.83 0.70 -16.12
C MET A 130 -2.26 0.43 -17.56
N ALA A 131 -3.56 0.48 -17.84
CA ALA A 131 -4.11 0.24 -19.18
C ALA A 131 -3.76 1.35 -20.18
N LYS A 132 -3.73 2.62 -19.73
CA LYS A 132 -3.56 3.79 -20.59
C LYS A 132 -2.09 4.09 -20.89
N GLU A 133 -1.21 3.94 -19.91
CA GLU A 133 0.15 4.50 -19.97
C GLU A 133 1.24 3.43 -20.08
N ALA A 134 0.89 2.14 -19.96
CA ALA A 134 1.80 1.00 -20.06
C ALA A 134 3.11 1.19 -19.26
N PRO A 135 3.00 1.44 -17.94
CA PRO A 135 4.12 1.76 -17.06
C PRO A 135 5.18 0.64 -17.02
N VAL A 136 6.45 1.01 -16.86
CA VAL A 136 7.58 0.06 -16.86
C VAL A 136 8.27 -0.03 -15.50
N SER A 137 8.71 -1.24 -15.13
CA SER A 137 9.47 -1.63 -13.92
C SER A 137 9.29 -0.79 -12.64
N ARG A 138 9.84 0.44 -12.56
CA ARG A 138 9.70 1.32 -11.39
C ARG A 138 8.26 1.80 -11.20
N ASP A 139 7.65 2.27 -12.28
CA ASP A 139 6.29 2.80 -12.29
C ASP A 139 5.27 1.73 -11.85
N LEU A 140 5.48 0.49 -12.32
CA LEU A 140 4.64 -0.65 -11.93
C LEU A 140 4.83 -1.00 -10.45
N ARG A 141 6.05 -0.90 -9.92
CA ARG A 141 6.31 -1.11 -8.48
C ARG A 141 5.54 -0.11 -7.64
N GLU A 142 5.53 1.16 -8.05
CA GLU A 142 4.83 2.25 -7.36
C GLU A 142 3.32 2.04 -7.35
N ILE A 143 2.74 1.70 -8.51
CA ILE A 143 1.31 1.36 -8.62
C ILE A 143 0.93 0.17 -7.74
N ILE A 144 1.72 -0.91 -7.77
CA ILE A 144 1.47 -2.10 -6.95
C ILE A 144 1.59 -1.76 -5.46
N GLY A 145 2.58 -0.95 -5.07
CA GLY A 145 2.71 -0.51 -3.68
C GLY A 145 1.50 0.29 -3.21
N ILE A 146 0.98 1.21 -4.04
CA ILE A 146 -0.25 1.96 -3.75
C ILE A 146 -1.43 1.02 -3.51
N LEU A 147 -1.63 0.01 -4.38
CA LEU A 147 -2.69 -0.98 -4.23
C LEU A 147 -2.58 -1.78 -2.93
N LYS A 148 -1.36 -2.21 -2.56
CA LYS A 148 -1.14 -2.92 -1.30
C LYS A 148 -1.45 -2.00 -0.12
N ILE A 149 -0.91 -0.79 -0.13
CA ILE A 149 -1.08 0.18 0.95
C ILE A 149 -2.56 0.55 1.13
N SER A 150 -3.33 0.78 0.06
CA SER A 150 -4.77 1.07 0.19
C SER A 150 -5.52 -0.06 0.87
N SER A 151 -5.22 -1.32 0.52
CA SER A 151 -5.86 -2.48 1.15
C SER A 151 -5.51 -2.61 2.63
N GLU A 152 -4.25 -2.36 3.02
CA GLU A 152 -3.87 -2.37 4.44
C GLU A 152 -4.55 -1.21 5.23
N ILE A 153 -4.74 -0.04 4.62
CA ILE A 153 -5.47 1.08 5.26
C ILE A 153 -6.96 0.75 5.45
N GLU A 154 -7.58 0.04 4.50
CA GLU A 154 -8.96 -0.45 4.64
C GLU A 154 -9.06 -1.40 5.85
N ARG A 155 -8.11 -2.32 6.01
CA ARG A 155 -8.07 -3.22 7.18
C ARG A 155 -8.02 -2.48 8.49
N VAL A 156 -7.26 -1.39 8.57
CA VAL A 156 -7.22 -0.53 9.77
C VAL A 156 -8.58 0.10 10.06
N ALA A 157 -9.29 0.58 9.04
CA ALA A 157 -10.65 1.13 9.20
C ALA A 157 -11.66 0.07 9.66
N ASP A 158 -11.58 -1.12 9.07
CA ASP A 158 -12.35 -2.31 9.43
C ASP A 158 -12.23 -2.64 10.93
N PHE A 159 -11.02 -2.56 11.49
CA PHE A 159 -10.81 -2.78 12.92
C PHE A 159 -11.37 -1.65 13.78
N ALA A 160 -11.32 -0.40 13.33
CA ALA A 160 -12.00 0.71 14.01
C ALA A 160 -13.52 0.48 14.06
N VAL A 161 -14.13 -0.01 12.99
CA VAL A 161 -15.54 -0.40 12.96
C VAL A 161 -15.83 -1.55 13.93
N ASN A 162 -14.93 -2.54 14.02
CA ASN A 162 -15.09 -3.64 14.97
C ASN A 162 -15.01 -3.18 16.43
N ILE A 163 -14.17 -2.20 16.76
CA ILE A 163 -14.14 -1.54 18.08
C ILE A 163 -15.45 -0.79 18.36
N ALA A 164 -15.99 -0.07 17.37
CA ALA A 164 -17.29 0.57 17.48
C ALA A 164 -18.42 -0.45 17.72
N LYS A 165 -18.42 -1.58 17.00
CA LYS A 165 -19.38 -2.68 17.21
C LYS A 165 -19.22 -3.31 18.60
N ALA A 166 -18.00 -3.41 19.14
CA ALA A 166 -17.76 -3.89 20.51
C ALA A 166 -18.39 -2.97 21.55
N THR A 167 -18.36 -1.65 21.33
CA THR A 167 -19.03 -0.65 22.19
C THR A 167 -20.54 -0.90 22.29
N ILE A 168 -21.19 -1.29 21.19
CA ILE A 168 -22.63 -1.60 21.20
C ILE A 168 -22.92 -2.87 22.01
N LYS A 169 -22.03 -3.86 21.93
CA LYS A 169 -22.17 -5.17 22.59
C LYS A 169 -21.83 -5.13 24.08
N ILE A 170 -20.92 -4.25 24.51
CA ILE A 170 -20.42 -4.19 25.90
C ILE A 170 -21.49 -3.70 26.88
N GLY A 171 -22.46 -2.89 26.42
CA GLY A 171 -23.53 -2.33 27.24
C GLY A 171 -23.08 -1.15 28.12
N LYS A 172 -23.76 -0.96 29.26
CA LYS A 172 -23.47 0.11 30.24
C LYS A 172 -22.98 -0.38 31.64
N PRO A 173 -22.06 -1.35 31.75
CA PRO A 173 -21.42 -1.67 33.02
C PRO A 173 -20.37 -0.62 33.41
N LYS A 174 -19.83 -0.68 34.63
CA LYS A 174 -18.69 0.16 35.04
C LYS A 174 -17.52 -0.08 34.07
N SER A 175 -16.89 0.97 33.56
CA SER A 175 -15.77 0.80 32.63
C SER A 175 -14.59 0.10 33.32
N LEU A 176 -14.10 -0.98 32.70
CA LEU A 176 -12.86 -1.66 33.08
C LEU A 176 -11.66 -1.18 32.25
N LEU A 177 -11.80 -0.08 31.50
CA LEU A 177 -10.70 0.42 30.67
C LEU A 177 -9.50 0.88 31.51
N ASP A 178 -9.72 1.37 32.73
CA ASP A 178 -8.68 1.92 33.60
C ASP A 178 -7.63 0.87 34.01
N ILE A 179 -7.97 -0.42 33.97
CA ILE A 179 -7.02 -1.51 34.24
C ILE A 179 -6.28 -1.98 32.98
N THR A 180 -6.60 -1.45 31.79
CA THR A 180 -6.02 -1.87 30.50
C THR A 180 -5.00 -0.87 29.95
N HIS A 181 -4.29 -1.23 28.89
CA HIS A 181 -3.44 -0.33 28.11
C HIS A 181 -4.01 0.00 26.71
N LEU A 182 -5.31 -0.21 26.52
CA LEU A 182 -5.93 -0.09 25.19
C LEU A 182 -5.87 1.35 24.63
N GLU A 183 -5.90 2.37 25.51
CA GLU A 183 -5.80 3.76 25.07
C GLU A 183 -4.41 4.08 24.52
N GLN A 184 -3.37 3.59 25.18
CA GLN A 184 -1.97 3.69 24.76
C GLN A 184 -1.74 2.93 23.45
N MET A 185 -2.25 1.70 23.33
CA MET A 185 -2.16 0.94 22.07
C MET A 185 -2.80 1.71 20.91
N LYS A 186 -3.97 2.29 21.12
CA LYS A 186 -4.64 3.13 20.10
C LYS A 186 -3.79 4.36 19.72
N ASP A 187 -3.19 5.05 20.68
CA ASP A 187 -2.35 6.23 20.40
C ASP A 187 -1.09 5.84 19.61
N LEU A 188 -0.44 4.73 20.00
CA LEU A 188 0.71 4.17 19.28
C LEU A 188 0.32 3.76 17.86
N SER A 189 -0.79 3.06 17.65
CA SER A 189 -1.26 2.69 16.31
C SER A 189 -1.52 3.93 15.43
N ILE A 190 -2.07 5.02 15.99
CA ILE A 190 -2.24 6.27 15.23
C ILE A 190 -0.89 6.88 14.86
N GLU A 191 0.08 6.87 15.77
CA GLU A 191 1.44 7.34 15.49
C GLU A 191 2.12 6.49 14.41
N MET A 192 2.03 5.16 14.51
CA MET A 192 2.53 4.22 13.52
C MET A 192 1.95 4.53 12.14
N LEU A 193 0.63 4.72 12.03
CA LEU A 193 -0.02 4.98 10.75
C LEU A 193 0.44 6.32 10.15
N LYS A 194 0.57 7.37 10.97
CA LYS A 194 1.12 8.66 10.54
C LYS A 194 2.54 8.53 10.00
N LYS A 195 3.41 7.80 10.71
CA LYS A 195 4.80 7.57 10.29
C LYS A 195 4.88 6.71 9.02
N ALA A 196 4.06 5.67 8.91
CA ALA A 196 4.00 4.83 7.72
C ALA A 196 3.56 5.62 6.48
N LEU A 197 2.52 6.46 6.59
CA LEU A 197 2.06 7.35 5.52
C LEU A 197 3.10 8.42 5.19
N GLN A 198 3.75 9.02 6.19
CA GLN A 198 4.80 10.01 5.97
C GLN A 198 6.02 9.37 5.27
N SER A 199 6.41 8.16 5.67
CA SER A 199 7.46 7.38 5.02
C SER A 199 7.14 7.15 3.54
N PHE A 200 5.87 6.83 3.23
CA PHE A 200 5.39 6.60 1.88
C PHE A 200 5.44 7.87 1.02
N LEU A 201 4.96 8.99 1.56
CA LEU A 201 4.91 10.26 0.82
C LEU A 201 6.29 10.89 0.63
N GLU A 202 7.17 10.79 1.62
CA GLU A 202 8.49 11.43 1.62
C GLU A 202 9.62 10.48 1.20
N GLU A 203 9.31 9.21 0.87
CA GLU A 203 10.26 8.14 0.55
C GLU A 203 11.35 7.94 1.64
N LYS A 204 10.97 8.08 2.91
CA LYS A 204 11.90 8.06 4.06
C LYS A 204 11.89 6.72 4.81
N ILE A 205 12.78 5.81 4.43
CA ILE A 205 12.91 4.48 5.05
C ILE A 205 13.12 4.50 6.57
N LEU A 206 13.73 5.55 7.14
CA LEU A 206 13.92 5.66 8.59
C LEU A 206 12.58 5.71 9.32
N LEU A 207 11.58 6.40 8.77
CA LEU A 207 10.24 6.46 9.34
C LEU A 207 9.53 5.10 9.28
N ALA A 208 9.77 4.29 8.24
CA ALA A 208 9.27 2.92 8.18
C ALA A 208 9.91 2.02 9.25
N LYS A 209 11.18 2.24 9.60
CA LYS A 209 11.84 1.49 10.69
C LYS A 209 11.27 1.84 12.06
N GLU A 210 11.02 3.12 12.30
CA GLU A 210 10.40 3.59 13.55
C GLU A 210 9.01 2.97 13.79
N VAL A 211 8.31 2.54 12.74
CA VAL A 211 7.04 1.81 12.88
C VAL A 211 7.24 0.47 13.58
N GLY A 212 8.31 -0.28 13.26
CA GLY A 212 8.62 -1.54 13.93
C GLY A 212 8.92 -1.36 15.42
N ASP A 213 9.68 -0.32 15.79
CA ASP A 213 9.97 -0.01 17.21
C ASP A 213 8.70 0.36 18.01
N LEU A 214 7.68 0.88 17.34
CA LEU A 214 6.38 1.19 17.94
C LEU A 214 5.47 -0.06 18.02
N GLU A 215 5.55 -0.96 17.04
CA GLU A 215 4.85 -2.25 17.05
C GLU A 215 5.22 -3.04 18.30
N ASP A 216 6.51 -3.16 18.62
CA ASP A 216 7.01 -3.82 19.83
C ASP A 216 6.35 -3.30 21.12
N GLN A 217 6.08 -1.99 21.18
CA GLN A 217 5.42 -1.36 22.31
C GLN A 217 3.91 -1.70 22.36
N VAL A 218 3.24 -1.71 21.21
CA VAL A 218 1.83 -2.17 21.10
C VAL A 218 1.73 -3.62 21.56
N ASP A 219 2.67 -4.44 21.13
CA ASP A 219 2.77 -5.86 21.44
C ASP A 219 2.93 -6.12 22.94
N GLN A 220 3.79 -5.35 23.58
CA GLN A 220 3.97 -5.39 25.02
C GLN A 220 2.70 -4.98 25.77
N HIS A 221 2.06 -3.88 25.36
CA HIS A 221 0.80 -3.43 25.97
C HIS A 221 -0.35 -4.42 25.76
N SER A 222 -0.38 -5.11 24.62
CA SER A 222 -1.34 -6.16 24.32
C SER A 222 -1.20 -7.33 25.30
N ARG A 223 0.04 -7.83 25.49
CA ARG A 223 0.33 -8.91 26.45
C ARG A 223 -0.04 -8.53 27.88
N GLU A 224 0.32 -7.33 28.31
CA GLU A 224 -0.01 -6.83 29.67
C GLU A 224 -1.52 -6.68 29.86
N THR A 225 -2.23 -6.15 28.87
CA THR A 225 -3.69 -6.01 28.92
C THR A 225 -4.37 -7.38 29.02
N TYR A 226 -3.91 -8.35 28.23
CA TYR A 226 -4.42 -9.73 28.29
C TYR A 226 -4.24 -10.35 29.68
N GLN A 227 -3.05 -10.22 30.28
CA GLN A 227 -2.77 -10.73 31.62
C GLN A 227 -3.65 -10.07 32.69
N LYS A 228 -3.83 -8.76 32.64
CA LYS A 228 -4.68 -8.03 33.59
C LYS A 228 -6.15 -8.43 33.48
N LEU A 229 -6.68 -8.53 32.26
CA LEU A 229 -8.09 -8.92 32.03
C LEU A 229 -8.37 -10.37 32.45
N THR A 230 -7.45 -11.30 32.20
CA THR A 230 -7.61 -12.72 32.57
C THR A 230 -7.46 -12.96 34.07
N ALA A 231 -6.55 -12.23 34.74
CA ALA A 231 -6.44 -12.23 36.19
C ALA A 231 -7.74 -11.72 36.83
N TYR A 232 -8.26 -10.57 36.36
CA TYR A 232 -9.50 -9.98 36.85
C TYR A 232 -10.72 -10.90 36.61
N LEU A 233 -10.80 -11.57 35.45
CA LEU A 233 -11.89 -12.51 35.13
C LEU A 233 -11.99 -13.65 36.15
N SER A 234 -10.87 -14.11 36.69
CA SER A 234 -10.83 -15.21 37.66
C SER A 234 -11.47 -14.82 39.00
N GLU A 235 -11.43 -13.53 39.34
CA GLU A 235 -12.02 -12.97 40.57
C GLU A 235 -13.46 -12.50 40.37
N HIS A 236 -13.83 -12.13 39.14
CA HIS A 236 -15.12 -11.51 38.78
C HIS A 236 -15.81 -12.19 37.59
N PRO A 237 -16.21 -13.48 37.71
CA PRO A 237 -16.83 -14.22 36.61
C PRO A 237 -18.16 -13.63 36.11
N GLU A 238 -18.86 -12.85 36.93
CA GLU A 238 -20.09 -12.14 36.56
C GLU A 238 -19.86 -11.06 35.48
N GLU A 239 -18.63 -10.55 35.32
CA GLU A 239 -18.27 -9.51 34.35
C GLU A 239 -17.73 -10.10 33.01
N THR A 240 -17.86 -11.42 32.81
CA THR A 240 -17.33 -12.16 31.65
C THR A 240 -17.62 -11.47 30.31
N ASN A 241 -18.86 -11.03 30.08
CA ASN A 241 -19.24 -10.44 28.79
C ASN A 241 -18.42 -9.16 28.48
N GLN A 242 -18.21 -8.30 29.47
CA GLN A 242 -17.45 -7.08 29.31
C GLN A 242 -15.97 -7.37 29.03
N LEU A 243 -15.39 -8.29 29.81
CA LEU A 243 -13.99 -8.70 29.66
C LEU A 243 -13.72 -9.32 28.30
N VAL A 244 -14.63 -10.16 27.80
CA VAL A 244 -14.55 -10.74 26.46
C VAL A 244 -14.57 -9.65 25.37
N GLN A 245 -15.42 -8.61 25.50
CA GLN A 245 -15.40 -7.50 24.53
C GLN A 245 -14.07 -6.73 24.58
N LEU A 246 -13.51 -6.49 25.76
CA LEU A 246 -12.20 -5.81 25.89
C LEU A 246 -11.05 -6.66 25.33
N LEU A 247 -11.10 -7.98 25.47
CA LEU A 247 -10.14 -8.89 24.83
C LEU A 247 -10.23 -8.84 23.30
N PHE A 248 -11.44 -8.73 22.73
CA PHE A 248 -11.60 -8.50 21.30
C PHE A 248 -11.01 -7.15 20.87
N VAL A 249 -11.28 -6.07 21.62
CA VAL A 249 -10.69 -4.75 21.34
C VAL A 249 -9.17 -4.80 21.39
N ASN A 250 -8.59 -5.50 22.37
CA ASN A 250 -7.15 -5.74 22.47
C ASN A 250 -6.60 -6.38 21.19
N ARG A 251 -7.25 -7.44 20.72
CA ARG A 251 -6.86 -8.14 19.47
C ARG A 251 -7.04 -7.25 18.24
N PHE A 252 -8.07 -6.41 18.18
CA PHE A 252 -8.27 -5.51 17.04
C PHE A 252 -7.18 -4.44 16.97
N LEU A 253 -6.71 -3.92 18.11
CA LEU A 253 -5.61 -2.97 18.15
C LEU A 253 -4.25 -3.61 17.79
N GLU A 254 -3.99 -4.85 18.24
CA GLU A 254 -2.83 -5.63 17.78
C GLU A 254 -2.85 -5.78 16.25
N ARG A 255 -3.95 -6.28 15.69
CA ARG A 255 -4.09 -6.42 14.23
C ARG A 255 -3.95 -5.08 13.50
N THR A 256 -4.44 -4.00 14.09
CA THR A 256 -4.27 -2.66 13.53
C THR A 256 -2.78 -2.32 13.39
N ALA A 257 -1.97 -2.59 14.41
CA ALA A 257 -0.53 -2.42 14.36
C ALA A 257 0.12 -3.31 13.28
N ASP A 258 -0.23 -4.60 13.20
CA ASP A 258 0.28 -5.53 12.17
C ASP A 258 0.08 -4.98 10.75
N HIS A 259 -1.15 -4.51 10.45
CA HIS A 259 -1.48 -3.97 9.13
C HIS A 259 -0.74 -2.65 8.84
N ILE A 260 -0.45 -1.85 9.87
CA ILE A 260 0.37 -0.66 9.70
C ILE A 260 1.84 -1.01 9.42
N THR A 261 2.37 -2.06 10.06
CA THR A 261 3.71 -2.59 9.74
C THR A 261 3.76 -3.04 8.28
N ASN A 262 2.74 -3.73 7.77
CA ASN A 262 2.66 -4.09 6.34
C ASN A 262 2.70 -2.87 5.39
N ILE A 263 2.13 -1.73 5.80
CA ILE A 263 2.23 -0.46 5.05
C ILE A 263 3.69 0.03 5.06
N ALA A 264 4.34 0.01 6.22
CA ALA A 264 5.74 0.41 6.35
C ALA A 264 6.68 -0.50 5.52
N GLU A 265 6.43 -1.81 5.49
CA GLU A 265 7.20 -2.78 4.72
C GLU A 265 7.00 -2.58 3.22
N SER A 266 5.75 -2.39 2.80
CA SER A 266 5.42 -2.07 1.40
C SER A 266 6.10 -0.77 0.97
N THR A 267 6.18 0.22 1.86
CA THR A 267 6.92 1.46 1.63
C THR A 267 8.43 1.24 1.53
N ALA A 268 9.02 0.46 2.44
CA ALA A 268 10.46 0.14 2.37
C ALA A 268 10.81 -0.60 1.08
N TYR A 269 9.94 -1.51 0.63
CA TYR A 269 10.04 -2.21 -0.65
C TYR A 269 9.99 -1.25 -1.85
N LEU A 270 9.10 -0.25 -1.82
CA LEU A 270 9.04 0.79 -2.86
C LEU A 270 10.37 1.53 -2.99
N ILE A 271 10.98 1.90 -1.87
CA ILE A 271 12.21 2.71 -1.82
C ILE A 271 13.45 1.89 -2.21
N LYS A 272 13.60 0.66 -1.68
CA LYS A 272 14.82 -0.15 -1.83
C LYS A 272 14.76 -1.16 -2.98
N GLY A 273 13.56 -1.54 -3.36
CA GLY A 273 13.29 -2.53 -4.38
C GLY A 273 13.50 -3.98 -3.96
N GLN A 274 13.68 -4.26 -2.67
CA GLN A 274 13.82 -5.58 -2.05
C GLN A 274 12.83 -5.73 -0.91
N ILE A 275 12.34 -6.97 -0.66
CA ILE A 275 11.38 -7.25 0.42
C ILE A 275 12.06 -6.97 1.75
N TYR A 276 11.39 -6.20 2.61
CA TYR A 276 11.84 -5.88 3.95
C TYR A 276 10.86 -6.52 4.93
N ASP A 277 11.40 -7.23 5.92
CA ASP A 277 10.66 -7.81 7.04
C ASP A 277 11.23 -7.16 8.30
N PHE A 278 10.39 -6.42 9.05
CA PHE A 278 10.84 -5.76 10.27
C PHE A 278 10.91 -6.72 11.47
N ASN A 279 10.36 -7.93 11.34
CA ASN A 279 10.29 -8.95 12.39
C ASN A 279 11.43 -9.99 12.31
N SER A 280 12.45 -9.75 11.48
CA SER A 280 13.63 -10.62 11.31
C SER A 280 14.79 -10.30 12.26
#